data_AF-A0A813F5G6-F1
#
_entry.id   AF-A0A813F5G6-F1
#
_cell.length_a   1.000
_cell.length_b   1.000
_cell.length_c   1.000
_cell.angle_alpha   90.00
_cell.angle_beta   90.00
_cell.angle_gamma   90.00
#
_symmetry.space_group_name_H-M   'P 1'
#
loop_
_entity.id
_entity.type
_entity.pdbx_description
1 polymer ?
#
loop_
_entity_poly.entity_id
_entity_poly.type
_entity_poly.pdbx_seq_one_letter_code
_entity_poly.pdbx_strand_id
1 'polypeptide(L)'
;LAWPQVRARFRDFVVSCVRNAVRGSDDGGVWWGPEGLRYTSLGSGQLLFDLEILERLRYVGVRIAQIDLVDSAYEGCPPSVDLRRALREFADWQRAAAQLCRHEPAEIRVFSSLGDYFQVCCGSSDACDLILHADAAWPGADEECEQFALRALVPGGLLARLSNSCQDAAAPRDTGPPELTVAGTVEGGECSGHSLAPLRAAAW
;
A
#
# COMPACT_ATOMS: atom_id res chain seq x y z
N LEU A 1 6.78 -16.68 -8.72
CA LEU A 1 7.06 -15.28 -9.12
C LEU A 1 8.08 -15.27 -10.24
N ALA A 2 7.76 -14.67 -11.39
CA ALA A 2 8.64 -14.69 -12.56
C ALA A 2 9.96 -13.91 -12.34
N TRP A 3 9.98 -12.91 -11.46
CA TRP A 3 11.16 -12.04 -11.26
C TRP A 3 11.38 -11.57 -9.81
N PRO A 4 11.88 -12.43 -8.90
CA PRO A 4 12.10 -12.07 -7.48
C PRO A 4 12.98 -10.83 -7.27
N GLN A 5 13.97 -10.61 -8.15
CA GLN A 5 14.89 -9.49 -8.07
C GLN A 5 14.21 -8.14 -8.31
N VAL A 6 13.13 -8.11 -9.08
CA VAL A 6 12.39 -6.88 -9.40
C VAL A 6 11.68 -6.36 -8.17
N ARG A 7 10.97 -7.24 -7.44
CA ARG A 7 10.32 -6.90 -6.16
C ARG A 7 11.33 -6.43 -5.13
N ALA A 8 12.48 -7.11 -5.01
CA ALA A 8 13.54 -6.70 -4.10
C ALA A 8 14.02 -5.26 -4.39
N ARG A 9 14.31 -4.94 -5.66
CA ARG A 9 14.71 -3.59 -6.08
C ARG A 9 13.61 -2.56 -5.86
N PHE A 10 12.36 -2.91 -6.15
CA PHE A 10 11.21 -2.02 -5.94
C PHE A 10 11.00 -1.69 -4.46
N ARG A 11 11.06 -2.69 -3.57
CA ARG A 11 11.06 -2.49 -2.12
C ARG A 11 12.20 -1.59 -1.67
N ASP A 12 13.43 -1.86 -2.14
CA ASP A 12 14.61 -1.07 -1.77
C ASP A 12 14.46 0.39 -2.23
N PHE A 13 13.89 0.59 -3.41
CA PHE A 13 13.52 1.89 -3.95
C PHE A 13 12.52 2.63 -3.06
N VAL A 14 11.38 2.01 -2.73
CA VAL A 14 10.35 2.60 -1.85
C VAL A 14 10.94 3.00 -0.49
N VAL A 15 11.69 2.09 0.13
CA VAL A 15 12.32 2.35 1.43
C VAL A 15 13.35 3.48 1.33
N SER A 16 14.07 3.60 0.22
CA SER A 16 15.02 4.70 -0.02
C SER A 16 14.29 6.04 -0.14
N CYS A 17 13.18 6.11 -0.87
CA CYS A 17 12.35 7.31 -0.99
C CYS A 17 11.86 7.79 0.38
N VAL A 18 11.27 6.88 1.17
CA VAL A 18 10.78 7.23 2.52
C VAL A 18 11.93 7.63 3.44
N ARG A 19 13.06 6.92 3.41
CA ARG A 19 14.26 7.29 4.21
C ARG A 19 14.76 8.69 3.87
N ASN A 20 14.78 9.06 2.59
CA ASN A 20 15.22 10.39 2.17
C ASN A 20 14.26 11.47 2.66
N ALA A 21 12.95 11.19 2.67
CA ALA A 21 11.95 12.08 3.27
C ALA A 21 12.16 12.28 4.77
N VAL A 22 12.46 11.21 5.53
CA VAL A 22 12.81 11.29 6.95
C VAL A 22 14.05 12.15 7.19
N ARG A 23 15.06 12.06 6.32
CA ARG A 23 16.31 12.81 6.45
C ARG A 23 16.20 14.27 6.04
N GLY A 24 15.32 14.59 5.11
CA GLY A 24 15.16 15.95 4.58
C GLY A 24 14.23 16.84 5.40
N SER A 25 13.60 16.33 6.46
CA SER A 25 12.54 17.03 7.19
C SER A 25 13.02 18.01 8.25
N ASP A 26 14.23 18.56 8.12
CA ASP A 26 14.91 19.36 9.16
C ASP A 26 14.12 20.61 9.63
N ASP A 27 13.16 21.11 8.84
CA ASP A 27 12.39 22.34 9.14
C ASP A 27 10.85 22.23 9.00
N GLY A 28 10.28 21.07 8.65
CA GLY A 28 8.86 20.99 8.22
C GLY A 28 8.06 19.76 8.62
N GLY A 29 8.67 18.78 9.30
CA GLY A 29 8.02 17.50 9.60
C GLY A 29 7.92 16.59 8.37
N VAL A 30 7.77 15.30 8.61
CA VAL A 30 7.51 14.30 7.57
C VAL A 30 6.06 14.40 7.09
N TRP A 31 5.78 14.09 5.82
CA TRP A 31 4.45 14.32 5.23
C TRP A 31 3.31 13.50 5.88
N TRP A 32 3.62 12.43 6.60
CA TRP A 32 2.65 11.65 7.38
C TRP A 32 2.42 12.17 8.82
N GLY A 33 3.15 13.19 9.25
CA GLY A 33 2.97 13.83 10.56
C GLY A 33 3.23 12.92 11.77
N PRO A 34 2.81 13.35 12.98
CA PRO A 34 3.07 12.63 14.24
C PRO A 34 2.19 11.39 14.41
N GLU A 35 1.06 11.32 13.71
CA GLU A 35 0.12 10.21 13.80
C GLU A 35 0.72 8.91 13.23
N GLY A 36 1.66 9.05 12.30
CA GLY A 36 2.33 7.93 11.63
C GLY A 36 1.79 7.69 10.23
N LEU A 37 2.56 6.92 9.48
CA LEU A 37 2.34 6.64 8.06
C LEU A 37 1.17 5.68 7.85
N ARG A 38 0.29 6.06 6.93
CA ARG A 38 -0.85 5.29 6.44
C ARG A 38 -0.47 4.70 5.09
N TYR A 39 -0.36 3.38 5.09
CA TYR A 39 0.12 2.58 3.98
C TYR A 39 -1.06 1.90 3.29
N THR A 40 -1.15 2.03 1.97
CA THR A 40 -2.13 1.32 1.15
C THR A 40 -1.42 0.50 0.08
N SER A 41 -1.73 -0.79 0.02
CA SER A 41 -1.20 -1.71 -0.99
C SER A 41 -2.30 -2.12 -1.95
N LEU A 42 -2.01 -1.99 -3.24
CA LEU A 42 -2.88 -2.37 -4.35
C LEU A 42 -2.24 -3.54 -5.12
N GLY A 43 -2.94 -4.67 -5.14
CA GLY A 43 -2.61 -5.79 -6.03
C GLY A 43 -1.42 -6.66 -5.64
N SER A 44 -0.89 -6.54 -4.42
CA SER A 44 0.32 -7.28 -4.04
C SER A 44 0.14 -8.80 -4.10
N GLY A 45 -1.08 -9.29 -3.86
CA GLY A 45 -1.49 -10.69 -3.66
C GLY A 45 -0.64 -11.45 -2.64
N GLN A 46 0.27 -10.78 -1.95
CA GLN A 46 1.42 -11.39 -1.28
C GLN A 46 1.77 -10.57 -0.05
N LEU A 47 1.09 -10.89 1.04
CA LEU A 47 1.29 -10.30 2.37
C LEU A 47 2.75 -10.27 2.82
N LEU A 48 3.57 -11.25 2.39
CA LEU A 48 5.00 -11.27 2.69
C LEU A 48 5.75 -10.06 2.11
N PHE A 49 5.37 -9.60 0.92
CA PHE A 49 5.99 -8.45 0.30
C PHE A 49 5.66 -7.15 1.05
N ASP A 50 4.38 -6.98 1.45
CA ASP A 50 3.95 -5.88 2.30
C ASP A 50 4.67 -5.93 3.66
N LEU A 51 4.79 -7.11 4.26
CA LEU A 51 5.51 -7.33 5.52
C LEU A 51 6.95 -6.81 5.43
N GLU A 52 7.69 -7.20 4.39
CA GLU A 52 9.09 -6.80 4.20
C GLU A 52 9.26 -5.28 4.03
N ILE A 53 8.33 -4.62 3.32
CA ILE A 53 8.34 -3.17 3.17
C ILE A 53 8.10 -2.52 4.54
N LEU A 54 7.01 -2.90 5.22
CA LEU A 54 6.60 -2.31 6.49
C LEU A 54 7.68 -2.46 7.58
N GLU A 55 8.32 -3.62 7.68
CA GLU A 55 9.42 -3.83 8.63
C GLU A 55 10.63 -2.93 8.34
N ARG A 56 10.94 -2.72 7.07
CA ARG A 56 12.04 -1.82 6.68
C ARG A 56 11.69 -0.36 6.86
N LEU A 57 10.42 0.02 6.69
CA LEU A 57 9.93 1.36 7.03
C LEU A 57 10.07 1.62 8.54
N ARG A 58 9.68 0.66 9.38
CA ARG A 58 9.92 0.74 10.84
C ARG A 58 11.40 0.88 11.17
N TYR A 59 12.27 0.12 10.51
CA TYR A 59 13.71 0.19 10.73
C TYR A 59 14.31 1.57 10.40
N VAL A 60 13.72 2.32 9.47
CA VAL A 60 14.12 3.72 9.18
C VAL A 60 13.41 4.74 10.08
N GLY A 61 12.72 4.29 11.14
CA GLY A 61 12.11 5.15 12.15
C GLY A 61 10.65 5.51 11.90
N VAL A 62 9.99 4.91 10.91
CA VAL A 62 8.60 5.23 10.58
C VAL A 62 7.64 4.49 11.52
N ARG A 63 6.76 5.25 12.19
CA ARG A 63 5.57 4.68 12.85
C ARG A 63 4.51 4.40 11.78
N ILE A 64 3.98 3.18 11.75
CA ILE A 64 2.88 2.80 10.86
C ILE A 64 1.57 2.91 11.64
N ALA A 65 0.66 3.77 11.18
CA ALA A 65 -0.62 4.02 11.83
C ALA A 65 -1.75 3.16 11.25
N GLN A 66 -1.72 2.94 9.94
CA GLN A 66 -2.77 2.23 9.20
C GLN A 66 -2.16 1.44 8.05
N ILE A 67 -2.74 0.28 7.77
CA ILE A 67 -2.40 -0.62 6.68
C ILE A 67 -3.70 -1.01 5.99
N ASP A 68 -3.87 -0.55 4.76
CA ASP A 68 -4.98 -0.94 3.89
C ASP A 68 -4.48 -1.87 2.81
N LEU A 69 -5.08 -3.06 2.70
CA LEU A 69 -4.75 -4.05 1.68
C LEU A 69 -5.92 -4.17 0.71
N VAL A 70 -5.70 -3.85 -0.56
CA VAL A 70 -6.73 -3.88 -1.61
C VAL A 70 -6.31 -4.85 -2.70
N ASP A 71 -7.06 -5.94 -2.85
CA ASP A 71 -6.78 -6.97 -3.86
C ASP A 71 -8.02 -7.84 -4.11
N SER A 72 -8.28 -8.19 -5.37
CA SER A 72 -9.35 -9.13 -5.72
C SER A 72 -9.06 -10.54 -5.20
N ALA A 73 -7.80 -10.87 -4.88
CA ALA A 73 -7.44 -12.11 -4.19
C ALA A 73 -8.06 -12.23 -2.79
N TYR A 74 -8.53 -11.11 -2.22
CA TYR A 74 -9.26 -11.08 -0.95
C TYR A 74 -10.77 -11.27 -1.11
N GLU A 75 -11.25 -11.44 -2.34
CA GLU A 75 -12.65 -11.74 -2.63
C GLU A 75 -13.07 -13.10 -2.06
N GLY A 76 -14.30 -13.17 -1.56
CA GLY A 76 -14.91 -14.37 -1.00
C GLY A 76 -15.65 -14.08 0.29
N CYS A 77 -16.93 -14.43 0.33
CA CYS A 77 -17.74 -14.34 1.54
C CYS A 77 -18.36 -15.71 1.86
N PRO A 78 -17.83 -16.45 2.87
CA PRO A 78 -16.66 -16.11 3.69
C PRO A 78 -15.33 -16.31 2.92
N PRO A 79 -14.25 -15.62 3.33
CA PRO A 79 -12.91 -15.87 2.78
C PRO A 79 -12.44 -17.28 3.12
N SER A 80 -11.55 -17.83 2.29
CA SER A 80 -10.99 -19.17 2.51
C SER A 80 -10.32 -19.29 3.88
N VAL A 81 -10.25 -20.52 4.42
CA VAL A 81 -9.58 -20.77 5.71
C VAL A 81 -8.12 -20.33 5.66
N ASP A 82 -7.43 -20.62 4.56
CA ASP A 82 -6.02 -20.29 4.37
C ASP A 82 -5.80 -18.78 4.29
N LEU A 83 -6.65 -18.04 3.56
CA LEU A 83 -6.56 -16.59 3.48
C LEU A 83 -6.78 -15.94 4.86
N ARG A 84 -7.81 -16.37 5.60
CA ARG A 84 -8.06 -15.86 6.95
C ARG A 84 -6.89 -16.10 7.88
N ARG A 85 -6.28 -17.29 7.79
CA ARG A 85 -5.09 -17.63 8.58
C ARG A 85 -3.92 -16.73 8.20
N ALA A 86 -3.65 -16.53 6.91
CA ALA A 86 -2.56 -15.68 6.45
C ALA A 86 -2.73 -14.21 6.88
N LEU A 87 -3.94 -13.66 6.77
CA LEU A 87 -4.26 -12.31 7.25
C LEU A 87 -4.11 -12.17 8.76
N ARG A 88 -4.49 -13.20 9.52
CA ARG A 88 -4.29 -13.24 10.99
C ARG A 88 -2.81 -13.25 11.35
N GLU A 89 -2.02 -14.12 10.73
CA GLU A 89 -0.58 -14.21 10.97
C GLU A 89 0.13 -12.89 10.59
N PHE A 90 -0.29 -12.25 9.49
CA PHE A 90 0.16 -10.90 9.13
C PHE A 90 -0.17 -9.88 10.22
N ALA A 91 -1.41 -9.85 10.71
CA ALA A 91 -1.84 -8.92 11.76
C ALA A 91 -1.12 -9.16 13.10
N ASP A 92 -0.90 -10.44 13.48
CA ASP A 92 -0.13 -10.82 14.66
C ASP A 92 1.31 -10.28 14.58
N TRP A 93 1.94 -10.42 13.40
CA TRP A 93 3.28 -9.88 13.18
C TRP A 93 3.31 -8.37 13.30
N GLN A 94 2.39 -7.64 12.66
CA GLN A 94 2.33 -6.18 12.73
C GLN A 94 2.14 -5.69 14.17
N ARG A 95 1.32 -6.39 14.97
CA ARG A 95 1.15 -6.12 16.41
C ARG A 95 2.45 -6.34 17.19
N ALA A 96 3.12 -7.47 16.98
CA ALA A 96 4.39 -7.76 17.65
C ALA A 96 5.48 -6.74 17.29
N ALA A 97 5.60 -6.38 16.01
CA ALA A 97 6.55 -5.38 15.53
C ALA A 97 6.30 -4.00 16.14
N ALA A 98 5.04 -3.55 16.21
CA ALA A 98 4.68 -2.29 16.87
C ALA A 98 5.06 -2.29 18.36
N GLN A 99 4.82 -3.39 19.08
CA GLN A 99 5.19 -3.53 20.49
C GLN A 99 6.71 -3.44 20.70
N LEU A 100 7.51 -4.08 19.85
CA LEU A 100 8.98 -3.98 19.89
C LEU A 100 9.46 -2.55 19.71
N CYS A 101 8.78 -1.77 18.87
CA CYS A 101 9.04 -0.35 18.67
C CYS A 101 8.37 0.58 19.70
N ARG A 102 7.59 0.05 20.65
CA ARG A 102 6.77 0.82 21.62
C ARG A 102 5.79 1.78 20.93
N HIS A 103 5.25 1.37 19.78
CA HIS A 103 4.20 2.09 19.07
C HIS A 103 2.85 1.41 19.30
N GLU A 104 1.77 2.18 19.17
CA GLU A 104 0.43 1.61 19.02
C GLU A 104 0.37 0.71 17.78
N PRO A 105 -0.32 -0.44 17.84
CA PRO A 105 -0.53 -1.27 16.67
C PRO A 105 -1.26 -0.52 15.56
N ALA A 106 -0.85 -0.75 14.31
CA ALA A 106 -1.54 -0.19 13.15
C ALA A 106 -2.96 -0.76 13.02
N GLU A 107 -3.91 0.07 12.58
CA GLU A 107 -5.20 -0.42 12.11
C GLU A 107 -4.99 -1.15 10.78
N ILE A 108 -5.52 -2.37 10.65
CA ILE A 108 -5.40 -3.18 9.43
C ILE A 108 -6.78 -3.40 8.83
N ARG A 109 -6.97 -2.95 7.59
CA ARG A 109 -8.20 -3.10 6.82
C ARG A 109 -7.90 -3.84 5.51
N VAL A 110 -8.85 -4.65 5.08
CA VAL A 110 -8.71 -5.47 3.87
C VAL A 110 -9.94 -5.28 3.00
N PHE A 111 -9.71 -5.05 1.71
CA PHE A 111 -10.74 -4.73 0.73
C PHE A 111 -10.54 -5.61 -0.51
N SER A 112 -11.64 -6.09 -1.07
CA SER A 112 -11.62 -6.83 -2.35
C SER A 112 -11.47 -5.91 -3.55
N SER A 113 -11.84 -4.64 -3.43
CA SER A 113 -11.80 -3.67 -4.51
C SER A 113 -11.58 -2.24 -4.00
N LEU A 114 -11.14 -1.35 -4.89
CA LEU A 114 -11.11 0.09 -4.62
C LEU A 114 -12.51 0.67 -4.40
N GLY A 115 -13.54 0.08 -5.00
CA GLY A 115 -14.94 0.43 -4.73
C GLY A 115 -15.31 0.23 -3.26
N ASP A 116 -14.97 -0.93 -2.70
CA ASP A 116 -15.19 -1.24 -1.27
C ASP A 116 -14.38 -0.30 -0.37
N TYR A 117 -13.11 -0.04 -0.74
CA TYR A 117 -12.27 0.92 -0.05
C TYR A 117 -12.95 2.29 0.03
N PHE A 118 -13.38 2.84 -1.11
CA PHE A 118 -14.01 4.15 -1.14
C PHE A 118 -15.35 4.15 -0.41
N GLN A 119 -16.15 3.09 -0.51
CA GLN A 119 -17.43 3.03 0.19
C GLN A 119 -17.27 3.12 1.71
N VAL A 120 -16.16 2.60 2.23
CA VAL A 120 -15.84 2.58 3.65
C VAL A 120 -15.15 3.87 4.09
N CYS A 121 -14.18 4.33 3.31
CA CYS A 121 -13.27 5.42 3.66
C CYS A 121 -13.75 6.80 3.17
N CYS A 122 -14.80 6.88 2.33
CA CYS A 122 -15.37 8.17 1.92
C CYS A 122 -15.97 8.91 3.13
N GLY A 123 -15.38 10.05 3.48
CA GLY A 123 -15.88 10.97 4.50
C GLY A 123 -15.04 11.06 5.78
N SER A 124 -14.08 10.15 5.96
CA SER A 124 -13.07 10.23 7.01
C SER A 124 -11.80 10.92 6.48
N SER A 125 -11.00 11.47 7.38
CA SER A 125 -9.64 11.97 7.12
C SER A 125 -8.65 10.86 6.71
N ASP A 126 -9.13 9.76 6.11
CA ASP A 126 -8.40 8.53 5.76
C ASP A 126 -7.65 8.69 4.44
N ALA A 127 -7.01 9.84 4.28
CA ALA A 127 -6.02 10.06 3.23
C ALA A 127 -4.82 9.13 3.46
N CYS A 128 -4.19 8.66 2.38
CA CYS A 128 -3.03 7.79 2.39
C CYS A 128 -1.74 8.60 2.30
N ASP A 129 -0.67 8.16 2.97
CA ASP A 129 0.66 8.77 2.86
C ASP A 129 1.55 8.04 1.85
N LEU A 130 1.31 6.74 1.68
CA LEU A 130 2.04 5.87 0.79
C LEU A 130 1.07 4.90 0.12
N ILE A 131 0.97 4.98 -1.21
CA ILE A 131 0.26 4.01 -2.04
C ILE A 131 1.29 3.18 -2.78
N LEU A 132 1.19 1.86 -2.64
CA LEU A 132 2.00 0.88 -3.33
C LEU A 132 1.14 0.15 -4.36
N HIS A 133 1.44 0.30 -5.64
CA HIS A 133 0.81 -0.47 -6.71
C HIS A 133 1.80 -1.52 -7.21
N ALA A 134 1.59 -2.78 -6.85
CA ALA A 134 2.55 -3.84 -7.13
C ALA A 134 1.87 -5.09 -7.68
N ASP A 135 2.06 -5.38 -8.97
CA ASP A 135 1.53 -6.59 -9.63
C ASP A 135 -0.01 -6.71 -9.66
N ALA A 136 -0.72 -5.59 -9.54
CA ALA A 136 -2.15 -5.54 -9.83
C ALA A 136 -2.41 -5.98 -11.29
N ALA A 137 -3.16 -7.07 -11.46
CA ALA A 137 -3.34 -7.73 -12.76
C ALA A 137 -4.77 -7.63 -13.31
N TRP A 138 -5.59 -6.69 -12.82
CA TRP A 138 -6.94 -6.49 -13.35
C TRP A 138 -6.97 -5.43 -14.47
N PRO A 139 -7.93 -5.53 -15.42
CA PRO A 139 -8.09 -4.53 -16.47
C PRO A 139 -8.36 -3.15 -15.88
N GLY A 140 -7.60 -2.13 -16.33
CA GLY A 140 -7.75 -0.75 -15.86
C GLY A 140 -7.08 -0.45 -14.51
N ALA A 141 -6.28 -1.37 -13.95
CA ALA A 141 -5.64 -1.20 -12.65
C ALA A 141 -4.75 0.05 -12.57
N ASP A 142 -4.04 0.38 -13.66
CA ASP A 142 -3.19 1.57 -13.71
C ASP A 142 -4.00 2.86 -13.65
N GLU A 143 -5.06 2.98 -14.45
CA GLU A 143 -5.96 4.14 -14.44
C GLU A 143 -6.70 4.28 -13.11
N GLU A 144 -7.18 3.16 -12.55
CA GLU A 144 -7.82 3.15 -11.23
C GLU A 144 -6.85 3.55 -10.12
N CYS A 145 -5.60 3.09 -10.17
CA CYS A 145 -4.55 3.48 -9.23
C CYS A 145 -4.25 4.97 -9.31
N GLU A 146 -4.16 5.54 -10.51
CA GLU A 146 -3.94 6.98 -10.71
C GLU A 146 -5.11 7.80 -10.15
N GLN A 147 -6.34 7.41 -10.46
CA GLN A 147 -7.54 8.04 -9.89
C GLN A 147 -7.60 7.89 -8.36
N PHE A 148 -7.18 6.74 -7.84
CA PHE A 148 -7.10 6.51 -6.40
C PHE A 148 -6.10 7.46 -5.74
N ALA A 149 -4.89 7.57 -6.29
CA ALA A 149 -3.88 8.48 -5.79
C ALA A 149 -4.34 9.94 -5.84
N LEU A 150 -5.01 10.36 -6.91
CA LEU A 150 -5.57 11.71 -7.04
C LEU A 150 -6.61 12.05 -5.96
N ARG A 151 -7.31 11.05 -5.42
CA ARG A 151 -8.39 11.24 -4.45
C ARG A 151 -7.95 11.03 -3.01
N ALA A 152 -7.06 10.08 -2.78
CA ALA A 152 -6.73 9.60 -1.44
C ALA A 152 -5.34 10.03 -0.97
N LEU A 153 -4.38 10.32 -1.86
CA LEU A 153 -3.02 10.63 -1.44
C LEU A 153 -2.95 12.04 -0.82
N VAL A 154 -2.32 12.15 0.35
CA VAL A 154 -2.06 13.46 0.97
C VAL A 154 -1.11 14.30 0.11
N PRO A 155 -1.13 15.64 0.22
CA PRO A 155 -0.10 16.48 -0.37
C PRO A 155 1.30 16.04 0.09
N GLY A 156 2.20 15.81 -0.86
CA GLY A 156 3.55 15.29 -0.60
C GLY A 156 3.65 13.78 -0.39
N GLY A 157 2.53 13.06 -0.37
CA GLY A 157 2.50 11.60 -0.29
C GLY A 157 3.19 10.92 -1.47
N LEU A 158 3.47 9.62 -1.32
CA LEU A 158 4.20 8.84 -2.30
C LEU A 158 3.30 7.79 -2.97
N LEU A 159 3.15 7.86 -4.30
CA LEU A 159 2.71 6.74 -5.12
C LEU A 159 3.93 6.01 -5.69
N ALA A 160 4.10 4.75 -5.31
CA ALA A 160 5.11 3.88 -5.86
C ALA A 160 4.45 2.77 -6.69
N ARG A 161 4.81 2.69 -7.98
CA ARG A 161 4.23 1.72 -8.91
C ARG A 161 5.30 0.79 -9.47
N LEU A 162 4.99 -0.50 -9.47
CA LEU A 162 5.70 -1.53 -10.20
C LEU A 162 4.88 -1.92 -11.43
N SER A 163 5.19 -1.34 -12.58
CA SER A 163 4.49 -1.60 -13.84
C SER A 163 5.12 -2.78 -14.60
N ASN A 164 4.28 -3.69 -15.10
CA ASN A 164 4.68 -4.81 -15.95
C ASN A 164 4.72 -4.44 -17.45
N SER A 165 5.05 -3.19 -17.78
CA SER A 165 5.05 -2.60 -19.13
C SER A 165 5.95 -3.32 -20.16
N CYS A 166 6.63 -4.39 -19.78
CA CYS A 166 7.39 -5.25 -20.68
C CYS A 166 6.53 -6.32 -21.40
N GLN A 167 5.25 -6.51 -21.03
CA GLN A 167 4.44 -7.61 -21.60
C GLN A 167 3.61 -7.26 -22.84
N ASP A 168 3.29 -5.98 -23.09
CA ASP A 168 2.48 -5.58 -24.27
C ASP A 168 3.31 -5.30 -25.54
N ALA A 169 4.64 -5.38 -25.46
CA ALA A 169 5.48 -5.37 -26.65
C ALA A 169 5.49 -6.76 -27.29
N ALA A 170 4.48 -7.07 -28.09
CA ALA A 170 4.47 -8.17 -29.07
C ALA A 170 5.49 -7.94 -30.22
N ALA A 171 6.71 -7.50 -29.88
CA ALA A 171 7.86 -7.39 -30.76
C ALA A 171 8.97 -8.29 -30.20
N PRO A 172 9.56 -9.19 -30.99
CA PRO A 172 10.63 -10.06 -30.52
C PRO A 172 11.94 -9.27 -30.44
N ARG A 173 12.17 -8.51 -29.35
CA ARG A 173 13.49 -7.92 -29.05
C ARG A 173 13.72 -7.80 -27.53
N ASP A 174 14.86 -8.37 -27.13
CA ASP A 174 15.67 -8.08 -25.95
C ASP A 174 14.93 -7.67 -24.65
N THR A 175 14.79 -8.64 -23.76
CA THR A 175 14.20 -8.49 -22.42
C THR A 175 15.07 -7.60 -21.53
N GLY A 176 14.90 -6.29 -21.64
CA GLY A 176 15.37 -5.35 -20.63
C GLY A 176 14.62 -5.55 -19.29
N PRO A 177 15.23 -5.22 -18.14
CA PRO A 177 14.54 -5.27 -16.86
C PRO A 177 13.40 -4.25 -16.80
N PRO A 178 12.33 -4.51 -16.03
CA PRO A 178 11.20 -3.59 -15.87
C PRO A 178 11.64 -2.23 -15.31
N GLU A 179 10.97 -1.17 -15.76
CA GLU A 179 11.24 0.22 -15.39
C GLU A 179 10.57 0.57 -14.06
N LEU A 180 11.25 1.39 -13.24
CA LEU A 180 10.76 1.90 -11.96
C LEU A 180 10.32 3.35 -12.17
N THR A 181 9.05 3.67 -11.95
CA THR A 181 8.50 5.03 -12.18
C THR A 181 7.94 5.63 -10.89
N VAL A 182 8.21 6.93 -10.66
CA VAL A 182 7.53 7.75 -9.64
C VAL A 182 6.42 8.52 -10.33
N ALA A 183 5.18 8.36 -9.88
CA ALA A 183 4.04 9.10 -10.39
C ALA A 183 3.56 10.14 -9.35
N GLY A 184 4.16 11.33 -9.37
CA GLY A 184 3.59 12.61 -8.91
C GLY A 184 3.27 12.82 -7.42
N THR A 185 3.03 14.10 -7.08
CA THR A 185 2.43 14.61 -5.84
C THR A 185 1.12 15.33 -6.18
N VAL A 186 0.07 15.14 -5.38
CA VAL A 186 -1.32 15.56 -5.70
C VAL A 186 -1.76 16.77 -4.84
N GLU A 187 -2.50 17.71 -5.43
CA GLU A 187 -3.23 18.80 -4.75
C GLU A 187 -4.76 18.52 -4.81
N GLY A 188 -5.46 18.54 -3.65
CA GLY A 188 -6.70 17.75 -3.42
C GLY A 188 -8.09 18.39 -3.69
N GLY A 189 -9.15 17.57 -3.57
CA GLY A 189 -10.58 17.91 -3.67
C GLY A 189 -11.54 16.88 -3.02
N GLU A 190 -12.77 17.27 -2.67
CA GLU A 190 -13.71 16.55 -1.77
C GLU A 190 -14.69 15.55 -2.44
N CYS A 191 -15.21 14.55 -1.71
CA CYS A 191 -16.22 13.55 -2.16
C CYS A 191 -17.16 13.08 -1.02
N SER A 192 -18.42 12.71 -1.34
CA SER A 192 -19.45 12.21 -0.42
C SER A 192 -20.20 10.96 -0.93
N GLY A 193 -20.64 10.05 -0.03
CA GLY A 193 -21.57 8.93 -0.32
C GLY A 193 -21.49 7.68 0.59
N HIS A 194 -22.63 7.00 0.84
CA HIS A 194 -22.95 5.99 1.89
C HIS A 194 -22.66 4.49 1.53
N SER A 195 -23.00 3.50 2.39
CA SER A 195 -22.14 2.73 3.32
C SER A 195 -22.37 1.21 3.18
N LEU A 196 -21.30 0.40 3.25
CA LEU A 196 -21.24 -1.00 3.71
C LEU A 196 -19.95 -1.14 4.53
N ALA A 197 -19.98 -1.84 5.67
CA ALA A 197 -18.88 -1.81 6.65
C ALA A 197 -17.67 -2.68 6.25
N PRO A 198 -16.43 -2.22 6.48
CA PRO A 198 -15.21 -2.97 6.17
C PRO A 198 -15.01 -4.17 7.09
N LEU A 199 -14.30 -5.18 6.59
CA LEU A 199 -13.80 -6.28 7.41
C LEU A 199 -12.59 -5.81 8.24
N ARG A 200 -12.79 -5.68 9.55
CA ARG A 200 -11.70 -5.38 10.50
C ARG A 200 -10.99 -6.65 10.93
N ALA A 201 -9.66 -6.70 10.74
CA ALA A 201 -8.84 -7.84 11.15
C ALA A 201 -8.81 -8.09 12.67
N ALA A 202 -9.18 -7.09 13.48
CA ALA A 202 -9.23 -7.21 14.95
C ALA A 202 -10.44 -8.02 15.49
N ALA A 203 -11.34 -8.49 14.62
CA ALA A 203 -12.55 -9.23 15.02
C ALA A 203 -12.45 -10.76 14.87
N TRP A 204 -11.24 -11.33 14.75
CA TRP A 204 -11.00 -12.75 14.44
C TRP A 204 -10.19 -13.50 15.49
#